data_AF-A0AAD7PGH2-F1
#
_entry.id   AF-A0AAD7PGH2-F1
#
_cell.length_a   1.000
_cell.length_b   1.000
_cell.length_c   1.000
_cell.angle_alpha   90.00
_cell.angle_beta   90.00
_cell.angle_gamma   90.00
#
_symmetry.space_group_name_H-M   'P 1'
#
loop_
_entity.id
_entity.type
_entity.pdbx_description
1 polymer ?
#
loop_
_entity_poly.entity_id
_entity_poly.type
_entity_poly.pdbx_seq_one_letter_code
_entity_poly.pdbx_strand_id
1 'polypeptide(L)'
;MKQCNIPVLYLRIIWLLWSSTRRRWTIRLQFSSVTDDRYAEYRLSAGFIKEYIFPGGCLPSLSRITSAMASSSRLCVKHVVNIGIHFFRTLRCWSCWRENFLTNQSKILALGFDEKFIRTWEYYFDYCAAGFKSRTIGNYQGT
;
A
#
# COMPACT_ATOMS: atom_id res chain seq x y z
N MET A 1 1.90 45.21 -18.14
CA MET A 1 2.69 44.09 -17.60
C MET A 1 4.00 44.67 -17.07
N LYS A 2 4.20 44.73 -15.74
CA LYS A 2 5.48 45.14 -15.13
C LYS A 2 6.14 43.90 -14.56
N GLN A 3 7.30 43.54 -15.11
CA GLN A 3 8.14 42.45 -14.63
C GLN A 3 8.84 42.93 -13.35
N CYS A 4 8.40 42.41 -12.20
CA CYS A 4 9.04 42.70 -10.91
C CYS A 4 10.35 41.92 -10.83
N ASN A 5 11.47 42.63 -10.94
CA ASN A 5 12.81 42.06 -10.82
C ASN A 5 13.15 41.95 -9.31
N ILE A 6 12.84 40.80 -8.70
CA ILE A 6 13.10 40.56 -7.28
C ILE A 6 14.59 40.22 -7.10
N PRO A 7 15.37 40.97 -6.30
CA PRO A 7 16.79 40.71 -6.10
C PRO A 7 17.05 39.31 -5.53
N VAL A 8 18.12 38.64 -5.96
CA VAL A 8 18.50 37.28 -5.53
C VAL A 8 18.65 37.16 -3.99
N LEU A 9 18.96 38.27 -3.32
CA LEU A 9 18.98 38.35 -1.85
C LEU A 9 17.59 38.13 -1.22
N TYR A 10 16.52 38.64 -1.85
CA TYR A 10 15.15 38.45 -1.36
C TYR A 10 14.72 36.99 -1.47
N LEU A 11 15.13 36.28 -2.53
CA LEU A 11 14.93 34.84 -2.65
C LEU A 11 15.71 34.06 -1.58
N ARG A 12 16.93 34.49 -1.22
CA ARG A 12 17.70 33.90 -0.11
C ARG A 12 17.07 34.15 1.26
N ILE A 13 16.52 35.34 1.50
CA ILE A 13 15.83 35.69 2.74
C ILE A 13 14.50 34.94 2.86
N ILE A 14 13.71 34.85 1.78
CA ILE A 14 12.50 34.03 1.74
C ILE A 14 12.85 32.55 1.93
N TRP A 15 13.93 32.05 1.33
CA TRP A 15 14.42 30.68 1.55
C TRP A 15 14.89 30.45 2.99
N LEU A 16 15.59 31.41 3.61
CA LEU A 16 15.99 31.35 5.02
C LEU A 16 14.79 31.42 5.97
N LEU A 17 13.81 32.29 5.71
CA LEU A 17 12.55 32.39 6.46
C LEU A 17 11.67 31.14 6.26
N TRP A 18 11.65 30.56 5.06
CA TRP A 18 10.91 29.33 4.75
C TRP A 18 11.63 28.08 5.32
N SER A 19 12.96 28.07 5.37
CA SER A 19 13.76 27.02 6.04
C SER A 19 13.68 27.10 7.57
N SER A 20 13.50 28.30 8.12
CA SER A 20 13.30 28.59 9.54
C SER A 20 11.88 28.23 10.00
N THR A 21 10.90 28.41 9.12
CA THR A 21 9.54 27.89 9.33
C THR A 21 9.51 26.39 9.02
N ARG A 22 10.15 25.56 9.86
CA ARG A 22 10.01 24.09 9.83
C ARG A 22 8.55 23.72 10.07
N ARG A 23 7.72 23.77 9.03
CA ARG A 23 6.49 22.99 9.00
C ARG A 23 6.94 21.54 9.10
N ARG A 24 6.80 20.94 10.29
CA ARG A 24 7.02 19.51 10.52
C ARG A 24 5.92 18.74 9.80
N TRP A 25 6.03 18.66 8.47
CA TRP A 25 5.15 17.83 7.66
C TRP A 25 5.34 16.38 8.11
N THR A 26 4.23 15.77 8.51
CA THR A 26 4.18 14.37 8.91
C THR A 26 3.39 13.64 7.84
N ILE A 27 3.98 12.60 7.26
CA ILE A 27 3.36 11.80 6.20
C ILE A 27 2.94 10.49 6.84
N ARG A 28 1.67 10.11 6.66
CA ARG A 28 1.21 8.78 7.04
C ARG A 28 1.23 7.88 5.81
N LEU A 29 2.01 6.81 5.88
CA LEU A 29 2.11 5.81 4.81
C LEU A 29 1.49 4.50 5.32
N GLN A 30 0.58 3.92 4.54
CA GLN A 30 0.03 2.61 4.81
C GLN A 30 0.28 1.69 3.62
N PHE A 31 0.75 0.47 3.88
CA PHE A 31 1.03 -0.50 2.83
C PHE A 31 0.90 -1.95 3.31
N SER A 32 0.42 -2.81 2.42
CA SER A 32 0.52 -4.26 2.58
C SER A 32 1.95 -4.71 2.29
N SER A 33 2.46 -5.63 3.09
CA SER A 33 3.85 -6.07 3.05
C SER A 33 3.92 -7.58 3.09
N VAL A 34 4.91 -8.15 2.39
CA VAL A 34 5.33 -9.54 2.63
C VAL A 34 6.41 -9.58 3.71
N THR A 35 6.62 -10.75 4.30
CA THR A 35 7.73 -10.95 5.25
C THR A 35 9.08 -10.85 4.53
N ASP A 36 10.10 -10.39 5.25
CA ASP A 36 11.42 -10.10 4.67
C ASP A 36 12.11 -11.35 4.09
N ASP A 37 11.93 -12.51 4.72
CA ASP A 37 12.43 -13.81 4.25
C ASP A 37 11.84 -14.21 2.90
N ARG A 38 10.56 -13.90 2.67
CA ARG A 38 9.83 -14.25 1.44
C ARG A 38 9.96 -13.21 0.35
N TYR A 39 10.41 -12.01 0.66
CA TYR A 39 10.44 -10.89 -0.29
C TYR A 39 11.29 -11.19 -1.53
N ALA A 40 12.45 -11.82 -1.35
CA ALA A 40 13.34 -12.14 -2.46
C ALA A 40 12.68 -13.08 -3.48
N GLU A 41 12.03 -14.14 -2.97
CA GLU A 41 11.28 -15.10 -3.78
C GLU A 41 10.02 -14.48 -4.37
N TYR A 42 9.23 -13.78 -3.55
CA TYR A 42 7.99 -13.12 -3.97
C TYR A 42 8.23 -12.10 -5.08
N ARG A 43 9.35 -11.36 -5.05
CA ARG A 43 9.70 -10.39 -6.08
C ARG A 43 9.87 -11.07 -7.45
N LEU A 44 10.50 -12.24 -7.47
CA LEU A 44 10.83 -12.98 -8.69
C LEU A 44 9.69 -13.88 -9.17
N SER A 45 8.79 -14.30 -8.28
CA SER A 45 7.69 -15.19 -8.68
C SER A 45 6.57 -14.47 -9.43
N ALA A 46 6.08 -15.12 -10.48
CA ALA A 46 4.80 -14.81 -11.10
C ALA A 46 3.71 -15.48 -10.26
N GLY A 47 3.16 -14.73 -9.30
CA GLY A 47 2.09 -15.22 -8.42
C GLY A 47 0.71 -14.87 -8.98
N PHE A 48 -0.31 -15.64 -8.55
CA PHE A 48 -1.71 -15.42 -8.90
C PHE A 48 -2.14 -13.94 -8.84
N ILE A 49 -1.76 -13.23 -7.77
CA ILE A 49 -2.10 -11.80 -7.61
C ILE A 49 -1.50 -10.96 -8.74
N LYS A 50 -0.23 -11.20 -9.12
CA LYS A 50 0.44 -10.40 -10.17
C LYS A 50 -0.09 -10.69 -11.56
N GLU A 51 -0.59 -11.89 -11.80
CA GLU A 51 -1.03 -12.29 -13.13
C GLU A 51 -2.51 -11.98 -13.36
N TYR A 52 -3.35 -12.16 -12.35
CA TYR A 52 -4.81 -12.12 -12.50
C TYR A 52 -5.49 -10.91 -11.87
N ILE A 53 -4.88 -10.26 -10.86
CA ILE A 53 -5.53 -9.19 -10.08
C ILE A 53 -4.83 -7.84 -10.26
N PHE A 54 -3.52 -7.78 -10.03
CA PHE A 54 -2.70 -6.57 -10.09
C PHE A 54 -1.46 -6.80 -10.97
N PRO A 55 -1.59 -6.70 -12.30
CA PRO A 55 -0.46 -6.78 -13.22
C PRO A 55 0.62 -5.75 -12.90
N GLY A 56 1.84 -6.23 -12.64
CA GLY A 56 2.99 -5.40 -12.23
C GLY A 56 3.01 -5.02 -10.74
N GLY A 57 2.03 -5.44 -9.95
CA GLY A 57 2.01 -5.22 -8.51
C GLY A 57 3.18 -5.91 -7.79
N CYS A 58 3.82 -5.22 -6.86
CA CYS A 58 4.84 -5.80 -5.98
C CYS A 58 4.55 -5.38 -4.54
N LEU A 59 4.38 -6.37 -3.67
CA LEU A 59 4.35 -6.15 -2.23
C LEU A 59 5.78 -5.94 -1.74
N PRO A 60 6.10 -4.77 -1.18
CA PRO A 60 7.40 -4.53 -0.56
C PRO A 60 7.52 -5.28 0.76
N SER A 61 8.74 -5.39 1.28
CA SER A 61 8.95 -5.74 2.69
C SER A 61 9.15 -4.48 3.52
N LEU A 62 8.95 -4.60 4.84
CA LEU A 62 9.16 -3.48 5.75
C LEU A 62 10.60 -2.97 5.68
N SER A 63 11.61 -3.86 5.66
CA SER A 63 13.01 -3.44 5.59
C SER A 63 13.33 -2.69 4.29
N ARG A 64 12.67 -3.05 3.18
CA ARG A 64 12.87 -2.41 1.88
C ARG A 64 12.32 -1.00 1.86
N ILE A 65 11.11 -0.80 2.39
CA ILE A 65 10.51 0.53 2.53
C ILE A 65 11.38 1.41 3.43
N THR A 66 11.76 0.92 4.62
CA THR A 66 12.52 1.74 5.57
C THR A 66 13.92 2.07 5.04
N SER A 67 14.59 1.12 4.38
CA SER A 67 15.90 1.35 3.75
C SER A 67 15.80 2.35 2.59
N ALA A 68 14.79 2.23 1.73
CA ALA A 68 14.58 3.15 0.62
C ALA A 68 14.25 4.57 1.10
N MET A 69 13.42 4.69 2.14
CA MET A 69 13.13 5.98 2.78
C MET A 69 14.39 6.63 3.33
N ALA A 70 15.23 5.87 4.03
CA ALA A 70 16.47 6.37 4.61
C ALA A 70 17.52 6.75 3.55
N SER A 71 17.61 6.01 2.45
CA SER A 71 18.59 6.27 1.39
C SER A 71 18.20 7.41 0.45
N SER A 72 16.91 7.55 0.16
CA SER A 72 16.41 8.42 -0.91
C SER A 72 15.79 9.72 -0.39
N SER A 73 15.65 9.87 0.93
CA SER A 73 14.98 11.03 1.52
C SER A 73 15.52 11.39 2.90
N ARG A 74 15.11 12.54 3.42
CA ARG A 74 15.37 12.96 4.82
C ARG A 74 14.20 12.57 5.76
N LEU A 75 13.35 11.63 5.33
CA LEU A 75 12.23 11.18 6.15
C LEU A 75 12.74 10.33 7.31
N CYS A 76 12.33 10.69 8.52
CA CYS A 76 12.57 9.89 9.71
C CYS A 76 11.28 9.17 10.08
N VAL A 77 11.35 7.85 10.15
CA VAL A 77 10.25 7.02 10.65
C VAL A 77 10.09 7.29 12.13
N LYS A 78 8.96 7.89 12.54
CA LYS A 78 8.66 8.16 13.95
C LYS A 78 7.96 7.00 14.61
N HIS A 79 7.04 6.36 13.89
CA HIS A 79 6.23 5.27 14.42
C HIS A 79 5.82 4.35 13.29
N VAL A 80 5.95 3.04 13.51
CA VAL A 80 5.42 2.00 12.61
C VAL A 80 4.65 1.00 13.45
N VAL A 81 3.44 0.70 13.02
CA VAL A 81 2.62 -0.35 13.64
C VAL A 81 2.20 -1.35 12.57
N ASN A 82 2.31 -2.63 12.90
CA ASN A 82 1.71 -3.70 12.11
C ASN A 82 0.23 -3.81 12.48
N ILE A 83 -0.63 -3.17 11.69
CA ILE A 83 -2.08 -3.29 11.86
C ILE A 83 -2.60 -4.63 11.35
N GLY A 84 -1.84 -5.35 10.52
CA GLY A 84 -2.20 -6.65 9.95
C GLY A 84 -2.59 -7.73 10.98
N ILE A 85 -2.11 -7.63 12.23
CA ILE A 85 -2.52 -8.56 13.31
C ILE A 85 -3.94 -8.23 13.81
N HIS A 86 -4.29 -6.95 13.89
CA HIS A 86 -5.68 -6.52 14.17
C HIS A 86 -6.62 -6.85 13.01
N PHE A 87 -6.07 -7.05 11.80
CA PHE A 87 -6.78 -7.61 10.66
C PHE A 87 -7.15 -9.11 10.83
N PHE A 88 -6.80 -9.80 11.92
CA PHE A 88 -7.44 -11.09 12.22
C PHE A 88 -8.97 -10.95 12.36
N ARG A 89 -9.47 -9.79 12.83
CA ARG A 89 -10.90 -9.46 12.80
C ARG A 89 -11.43 -9.23 11.38
N THR A 90 -10.60 -8.79 10.43
CA THR A 90 -10.98 -8.64 9.01
C THR A 90 -10.88 -9.93 8.22
N LEU A 91 -10.48 -11.09 8.77
CA LEU A 91 -10.89 -12.38 8.16
C LEU A 91 -12.42 -12.42 7.99
N ARG A 92 -13.17 -11.91 8.98
CA ARG A 92 -14.60 -11.70 8.83
C ARG A 92 -14.93 -10.66 7.76
N CYS A 93 -14.09 -9.67 7.53
CA CYS A 93 -14.29 -8.73 6.43
C CYS A 93 -14.01 -9.39 5.08
N TRP A 94 -12.92 -10.14 4.89
CA TRP A 94 -12.67 -10.88 3.65
C TRP A 94 -13.78 -11.90 3.36
N SER A 95 -14.23 -12.65 4.38
CA SER A 95 -15.39 -13.54 4.26
C SER A 95 -16.68 -12.77 3.98
N CYS A 96 -16.95 -11.66 4.66
CA CYS A 96 -18.12 -10.81 4.40
C CYS A 96 -18.08 -10.17 3.01
N TRP A 97 -16.89 -9.81 2.51
CA TRP A 97 -16.71 -9.28 1.16
C TRP A 97 -16.96 -10.37 0.12
N ARG A 98 -16.48 -11.59 0.37
CA ARG A 98 -16.81 -12.77 -0.44
C ARG A 98 -18.32 -13.04 -0.43
N GLU A 99 -18.96 -13.07 0.73
CA GLU A 99 -20.41 -13.27 0.86
C GLU A 99 -21.21 -12.18 0.13
N ASN A 100 -20.84 -10.91 0.30
CA ASN A 100 -21.48 -9.79 -0.39
C ASN A 100 -21.26 -9.86 -1.91
N PHE A 101 -20.08 -10.28 -2.34
CA PHE A 101 -19.75 -10.46 -3.76
C PHE A 101 -20.61 -11.56 -4.37
N LEU A 102 -20.70 -12.73 -3.72
CA LEU A 102 -21.54 -13.85 -4.17
C LEU A 102 -23.03 -13.50 -4.13
N THR A 103 -23.49 -12.77 -3.12
CA THR A 103 -24.88 -12.29 -3.04
C THR A 103 -25.25 -11.37 -4.20
N ASN A 104 -24.27 -10.60 -4.72
CA ASN A 104 -24.47 -9.72 -5.88
C ASN A 104 -23.99 -10.36 -7.19
N GLN A 105 -23.70 -11.66 -7.23
CA GLN A 105 -23.19 -12.36 -8.41
C GLN A 105 -24.05 -12.12 -9.66
N SER A 106 -25.37 -12.23 -9.53
CA SER A 106 -26.29 -12.02 -10.66
C SER A 106 -26.19 -10.59 -11.24
N LYS A 107 -25.91 -9.58 -10.41
CA LYS A 107 -25.70 -8.21 -10.88
C LYS A 107 -24.35 -8.06 -11.57
N ILE A 108 -23.31 -8.75 -11.07
CA ILE A 108 -21.98 -8.74 -11.67
C ILE A 108 -22.00 -9.42 -13.05
N LEU A 109 -22.70 -10.55 -13.18
CA LEU A 109 -22.95 -11.20 -14.48
C LEU A 109 -23.70 -10.27 -15.44
N ALA A 110 -24.70 -9.54 -14.95
CA ALA A 110 -25.46 -8.58 -15.75
C ALA A 110 -24.61 -7.39 -16.25
N LEU A 111 -23.47 -7.08 -15.60
CA LEU A 111 -22.52 -6.07 -16.07
C LEU A 111 -21.60 -6.57 -17.21
N GLY A 112 -21.74 -7.83 -17.63
CA GLY A 112 -20.95 -8.43 -18.71
C GLY A 112 -19.68 -9.15 -18.24
N PHE A 113 -19.52 -9.36 -16.93
CA PHE A 113 -18.47 -10.23 -16.40
C PHE A 113 -18.87 -11.70 -16.52
N ASP A 114 -17.90 -12.58 -16.75
CA ASP A 114 -18.13 -14.01 -16.89
C ASP A 114 -18.02 -14.77 -15.55
N GLU A 115 -18.44 -16.03 -15.53
CA GLU A 115 -18.29 -16.88 -14.36
C GLU A 115 -16.82 -17.11 -13.98
N LYS A 116 -15.91 -17.07 -14.97
CA LYS A 116 -14.47 -17.20 -14.74
C LYS A 116 -13.97 -16.05 -13.86
N PHE A 117 -14.36 -14.82 -14.16
CA PHE A 117 -14.05 -13.64 -13.35
C PHE A 117 -14.55 -13.80 -11.91
N ILE A 118 -15.78 -14.25 -11.72
CA ILE A 118 -16.35 -14.48 -10.39
C ILE A 118 -15.52 -15.49 -9.61
N ARG A 119 -15.16 -16.62 -10.23
CA ARG A 119 -14.31 -17.64 -9.58
C ARG A 119 -12.92 -17.13 -9.26
N THR A 120 -12.33 -16.31 -10.12
CA THR A 120 -11.03 -15.66 -9.87
C THR A 120 -11.09 -14.74 -8.65
N TRP A 121 -12.16 -13.95 -8.52
CA TRP A 121 -12.34 -13.06 -7.37
C TRP A 121 -12.66 -13.80 -6.08
N GLU A 122 -13.46 -14.86 -6.15
CA GLU A 122 -13.71 -15.74 -5.02
C GLU A 122 -12.40 -16.32 -4.47
N TYR A 123 -11.56 -16.86 -5.35
CA TYR A 123 -10.24 -17.37 -4.99
C TYR A 123 -9.33 -16.27 -4.42
N TYR A 124 -9.39 -15.05 -4.96
CA TYR A 124 -8.64 -13.91 -4.44
C TYR A 124 -8.98 -13.59 -2.98
N PHE A 125 -10.26 -13.58 -2.62
CA PHE A 125 -10.67 -13.29 -1.24
C PHE A 125 -10.16 -14.35 -0.25
N ASP A 126 -10.25 -15.63 -0.61
CA ASP A 126 -9.76 -16.73 0.21
C ASP A 126 -8.23 -16.73 0.31
N TYR A 127 -7.55 -16.42 -0.81
CA TYR A 127 -6.09 -16.30 -0.85
C TYR A 127 -5.59 -15.18 0.09
N CYS A 128 -6.21 -14.00 0.04
CA CYS A 128 -5.88 -12.90 0.94
C CYS A 128 -6.16 -13.26 2.41
N ALA A 129 -7.31 -13.88 2.69
CA ALA A 129 -7.65 -14.34 4.03
C ALA A 129 -6.59 -15.32 4.57
N ALA A 130 -6.19 -16.32 3.77
CA ALA A 130 -5.14 -17.26 4.14
C ALA A 130 -3.78 -16.57 4.36
N GLY A 131 -3.42 -15.58 3.54
CA GLY A 131 -2.19 -14.81 3.65
C GLY A 131 -2.09 -14.04 4.98
N PHE A 132 -3.16 -13.36 5.38
CA PHE A 132 -3.22 -12.67 6.68
C PHE A 132 -3.29 -13.65 7.86
N LYS A 133 -4.06 -14.74 7.75
CA LYS A 133 -4.17 -15.77 8.79
C LYS A 133 -2.82 -16.44 9.08
N SER A 134 -2.07 -16.75 8.04
CA SER A 134 -0.72 -17.34 8.14
C SER A 134 0.37 -16.34 8.52
N ARG A 135 0.04 -15.05 8.67
CA ARG A 135 0.98 -13.94 8.92
C ARG A 135 2.07 -13.80 7.86
N THR A 136 1.80 -14.32 6.66
CA THR A 136 2.72 -14.21 5.53
C THR A 136 2.58 -12.87 4.81
N ILE A 137 1.42 -12.22 4.98
CA ILE A 137 1.14 -10.85 4.57
C ILE A 137 0.85 -10.03 5.83
N GLY A 138 1.53 -8.90 5.95
CA GLY A 138 1.29 -7.87 6.96
C GLY A 138 0.67 -6.62 6.35
N ASN A 139 0.17 -5.74 7.20
CA ASN A 139 -0.26 -4.40 6.80
C ASN A 139 0.35 -3.42 7.80
N TYR A 140 1.21 -2.53 7.32
CA TYR A 140 1.95 -1.60 8.15
C TYR A 140 1.44 -0.18 7.94
N GLN A 141 1.36 0.56 9.03
CA GLN A 141 1.07 1.98 9.02
C GLN A 141 2.21 2.73 9.72
N GLY A 142 2.89 3.59 8.96
CA GLY A 142 4.02 4.41 9.40
C GLY A 142 3.69 5.91 9.40
N THR A 143 4.37 6.66 10.26
CA THR A 143 4.37 8.15 10.29
C THR A 143 5.75 8.72 10.50
#